data_AF-A0A3B0Y4S1-F1
#
_entry.id   AF-A0A3B0Y4S1-F1
#
_cell.length_a   1.000
_cell.length_b   1.000
_cell.length_c   1.000
_cell.angle_alpha   90.00
_cell.angle_beta   90.00
_cell.angle_gamma   90.00
#
_symmetry.space_group_name_H-M   'P 1'
#
loop_
_entity.id
_entity.type
_entity.pdbx_description
1 polymer ?
#
loop_
_entity_poly.entity_id
_entity_poly.type
_entity_poly.pdbx_seq_one_letter_code
_entity_poly.pdbx_strand_id
1 'polypeptide(L)'
;MSAYSYLSFPPDVPLETESVLRALVLAHRYLAELKGVARTIPNEGLLISTLSLQEAQSSSEIENIITTQDALYKYQIQPHRADPVSKEVAHYAEGLGIGFQQVRKDGLLTLNTILAVQAVLEGNDAGFRKTPGTVLKNERTGEVVFEPPSPEQVPELMAALERFIH
;
A
#
# COMPACT_ATOMS: atom_id res chain seq x y z
N MET A 1 8.84 14.73 -23.67
CA MET A 1 8.24 14.27 -22.40
C MET A 1 7.05 13.41 -22.76
N SER A 2 7.14 12.09 -22.58
CA SER A 2 5.98 11.23 -22.79
C SER A 2 4.99 11.56 -21.66
N ALA A 3 3.93 12.29 -21.97
CA ALA A 3 2.85 12.51 -21.03
C ALA A 3 2.27 11.12 -20.69
N TYR A 4 2.51 10.65 -19.47
CA TYR A 4 1.84 9.46 -18.95
C TYR A 4 0.34 9.77 -18.92
N SER A 5 -0.39 9.33 -19.95
CA SER A 5 -1.82 9.57 -20.05
C SER A 5 -2.55 8.59 -19.14
N TYR A 6 -2.64 8.92 -17.85
CA TYR A 6 -3.51 8.22 -16.90
C TYR A 6 -4.99 8.18 -17.36
N LEU A 7 -5.36 9.00 -18.35
CA LEU A 7 -6.66 8.98 -19.01
C LEU A 7 -6.93 7.70 -19.81
N SER A 8 -5.92 6.91 -20.15
CA SER A 8 -6.09 5.63 -20.86
C SER A 8 -6.09 4.44 -19.91
N PHE A 9 -6.60 4.60 -18.69
CA PHE A 9 -6.78 3.51 -17.73
C PHE A 9 -8.25 3.03 -17.71
N PRO A 10 -8.53 1.71 -17.75
CA PRO A 10 -7.56 0.63 -17.86
C PRO A 10 -6.89 0.58 -19.24
N PRO A 11 -5.65 0.08 -19.33
CA PRO A 11 -4.91 0.10 -20.59
C PRO A 11 -5.55 -0.83 -21.62
N ASP A 12 -5.82 -0.29 -22.83
CA ASP A 12 -6.35 -1.02 -23.97
C ASP A 12 -5.25 -1.77 -24.73
N VAL A 13 -4.43 -2.53 -23.99
CA VAL A 13 -3.37 -3.37 -24.54
C VAL A 13 -3.49 -4.78 -23.97
N PRO A 14 -3.06 -5.81 -24.72
CA PRO A 14 -2.99 -7.16 -24.17
C PRO A 14 -2.08 -7.22 -22.95
N LEU A 15 -2.66 -7.47 -21.77
CA LEU A 15 -1.91 -7.62 -20.52
C LEU A 15 -1.30 -9.02 -20.37
N GLU A 16 -1.92 -10.03 -20.98
CA GLU A 16 -1.49 -11.43 -20.97
C GLU A 16 -0.42 -11.69 -22.03
N THR A 17 0.79 -11.18 -21.78
CA THR A 17 1.94 -11.46 -22.65
C THR A 17 2.62 -12.77 -22.27
N GLU A 18 3.38 -13.37 -23.20
CA GLU A 18 4.10 -14.63 -22.93
C GLU A 18 5.04 -14.50 -21.71
N SER A 19 5.74 -13.37 -21.56
CA SER A 19 6.63 -13.12 -20.42
C SER A 19 5.85 -13.03 -19.10
N VAL A 20 4.71 -12.33 -19.10
CA VAL A 20 3.83 -12.22 -17.93
C VAL A 20 3.27 -13.59 -17.54
N LEU A 21 2.78 -14.38 -18.51
CA LEU A 21 2.23 -15.71 -18.26
C LEU A 21 3.29 -16.69 -17.73
N ARG A 22 4.53 -16.63 -18.24
CA ARG A 22 5.66 -17.43 -17.71
C ARG A 22 5.98 -17.05 -16.27
N ALA A 23 6.00 -15.76 -15.93
CA ALA A 23 6.22 -15.29 -14.57
C ALA A 23 5.07 -15.68 -13.62
N LEU A 24 3.83 -15.60 -14.11
CA LEU A 24 2.62 -15.97 -13.36
C LEU A 24 2.67 -17.41 -12.85
N VAL A 25 3.20 -18.35 -13.64
CA VAL A 25 3.31 -19.77 -13.21
C VAL A 25 4.16 -19.91 -11.94
N LEU A 26 5.31 -19.23 -11.88
CA LEU A 26 6.19 -19.27 -10.71
C LEU A 26 5.55 -18.57 -9.51
N ALA A 27 4.98 -17.37 -9.71
CA ALA A 27 4.33 -16.62 -8.65
C ALA A 27 3.14 -17.39 -8.06
N HIS A 28 2.28 -17.97 -8.90
CA HIS A 28 1.12 -18.75 -8.47
C HIS A 28 1.53 -20.00 -7.70
N ARG A 29 2.60 -20.70 -8.13
CA ARG A 29 3.13 -21.87 -7.40
C ARG A 29 3.51 -21.53 -5.96
N TYR A 30 4.32 -20.50 -5.77
CA TYR A 30 4.78 -20.13 -4.42
C TYR A 30 3.65 -19.55 -3.55
N LEU A 31 2.71 -18.82 -4.15
CA LEU A 31 1.54 -18.35 -3.42
C LEU A 31 0.63 -19.50 -2.97
N ALA A 32 0.44 -20.52 -3.81
CA ALA A 32 -0.32 -21.72 -3.47
C ALA A 32 0.37 -22.55 -2.37
N GLU A 33 1.70 -22.66 -2.42
CA GLU A 33 2.51 -23.31 -1.37
C GLU A 33 2.35 -22.59 -0.03
N LEU A 34 2.51 -21.27 -0.01
CA LEU A 34 2.29 -20.44 1.18
C LEU A 34 0.86 -20.62 1.72
N LYS A 35 -0.16 -20.57 0.86
CA LYS A 35 -1.57 -20.78 1.24
C LYS A 35 -1.82 -22.17 1.83
N GLY A 36 -1.13 -23.19 1.33
CA GLY A 36 -1.19 -24.55 1.85
C GLY A 36 -0.54 -24.67 3.23
N VAL A 37 0.68 -24.16 3.39
CA VAL A 37 1.45 -24.20 4.63
C VAL A 37 0.78 -23.35 5.72
N ALA A 38 0.25 -22.18 5.39
CA ALA A 38 -0.41 -21.28 6.33
C ALA A 38 -1.50 -21.98 7.14
N ARG A 39 -2.30 -22.85 6.51
CA ARG A 39 -3.38 -23.61 7.15
C ARG A 39 -2.92 -24.61 8.21
N THR A 40 -1.64 -24.98 8.22
CA THR A 40 -1.06 -25.91 9.19
C THR A 40 -0.58 -25.21 10.46
N ILE A 41 -0.62 -23.88 10.48
CA ILE A 41 -0.05 -23.08 11.56
C ILE A 41 -1.10 -22.92 12.66
N PRO A 42 -0.82 -23.34 13.91
CA PRO A 42 -1.80 -23.35 15.00
C PRO A 42 -2.34 -21.96 15.38
N ASN A 43 -1.57 -20.91 15.12
CA ASN A 43 -1.96 -19.52 15.37
C ASN A 43 -1.50 -18.63 14.21
N GLU A 44 -2.30 -18.59 13.14
CA GLU A 44 -2.08 -17.75 11.97
C GLU A 44 -1.97 -16.26 12.35
N GLY A 45 -2.68 -15.82 13.40
CA GLY A 45 -2.68 -14.44 13.87
C GLY A 45 -1.31 -13.94 14.35
N LEU A 46 -0.50 -14.82 14.97
CA LEU A 46 0.85 -14.47 15.41
C LEU A 46 1.79 -14.22 14.23
N LEU A 47 1.67 -15.01 13.16
CA LEU A 47 2.46 -14.77 11.95
C LEU A 47 2.02 -13.51 11.24
N ILE A 48 0.72 -13.29 11.12
CA ILE A 48 0.19 -12.08 10.49
C ILE A 48 0.68 -10.84 11.23
N SER A 49 0.66 -10.83 12.57
CA SER A 49 1.14 -9.66 13.32
C SER A 49 2.63 -9.40 13.14
N THR A 50 3.47 -10.45 13.16
CA THR A 50 4.92 -10.30 12.96
C THR A 50 5.27 -9.95 11.51
N LEU A 51 4.67 -10.62 10.53
CA LEU A 51 4.92 -10.36 9.11
C LEU A 51 4.44 -8.97 8.71
N SER A 52 3.28 -8.52 9.21
CA SER A 52 2.80 -7.16 8.96
C SER A 52 3.75 -6.09 9.50
N LEU A 53 4.38 -6.32 10.67
CA LEU A 53 5.40 -5.40 11.19
C LEU A 53 6.68 -5.41 10.37
N GLN A 54 7.13 -6.58 9.91
CA GLN A 54 8.31 -6.68 9.05
C GLN A 54 8.06 -6.00 7.70
N GLU A 55 6.90 -6.24 7.11
CA GLU A 55 6.46 -5.57 5.88
C GLU A 55 6.37 -4.07 6.07
N ALA A 56 5.76 -3.60 7.17
CA ALA A 56 5.69 -2.18 7.50
C ALA A 56 7.09 -1.57 7.62
N GLN A 57 8.02 -2.22 8.32
CA GLN A 57 9.39 -1.76 8.45
C GLN A 57 10.08 -1.64 7.09
N SER A 58 10.02 -2.69 6.27
CA SER A 58 10.66 -2.72 4.95
C SER A 58 10.02 -1.75 3.96
N SER A 59 8.70 -1.59 3.98
CA SER A 59 7.99 -0.61 3.16
C SER A 59 8.33 0.83 3.58
N SER A 60 8.37 1.11 4.88
CA SER A 60 8.74 2.43 5.39
C SER A 60 10.21 2.79 5.12
N GLU A 61 11.12 1.81 5.11
CA GLU A 61 12.53 2.04 4.78
C GLU A 61 12.73 2.58 3.35
N ILE A 62 11.86 2.19 2.40
CA ILE A 62 11.86 2.73 1.04
C ILE A 62 11.58 4.23 1.02
N GLU A 63 10.74 4.71 1.95
CA GLU A 63 10.37 6.14 2.11
C GLU A 63 11.38 6.90 3.00
N ASN A 64 12.55 6.33 3.29
CA ASN A 64 13.58 6.87 4.20
C ASN A 64 13.15 6.95 5.68
N ILE A 65 12.14 6.20 6.10
CA ILE A 65 11.70 6.08 7.50
C ILE A 65 12.43 4.89 8.13
N ILE A 66 13.52 5.17 8.85
CA ILE A 66 14.41 4.13 9.40
C ILE A 66 14.06 3.82 10.86
N THR A 67 13.53 2.62 11.12
CA THR A 67 13.29 2.11 12.48
C THR A 67 13.83 0.68 12.67
N THR A 68 13.78 0.16 13.90
CA THR A 68 14.25 -1.20 14.24
C THR A 68 13.11 -2.06 14.75
N GLN A 69 13.23 -3.39 14.58
CA GLN A 69 12.23 -4.34 15.08
C GLN A 69 12.03 -4.23 16.59
N ASP A 70 13.10 -4.03 17.38
CA ASP A 70 13.00 -3.86 18.83
C ASP A 70 12.20 -2.61 19.21
N ALA A 71 12.38 -1.49 18.48
CA ALA A 71 11.60 -0.27 18.68
C ALA A 71 10.11 -0.48 18.34
N LEU A 72 9.82 -1.25 17.27
CA LEU A 72 8.44 -1.59 16.89
C LEU A 72 7.74 -2.51 17.90
N TYR A 73 8.44 -3.53 18.41
CA TYR A 73 7.90 -4.38 19.47
C TYR A 73 7.68 -3.59 20.76
N LYS A 74 8.60 -2.67 21.11
CA LYS A 74 8.42 -1.75 22.24
C LYS A 74 7.20 -0.85 22.05
N TYR A 75 6.93 -0.38 20.84
CA TYR A 75 5.72 0.38 20.53
C TYR A 75 4.46 -0.43 20.85
N GLN A 76 4.39 -1.70 20.45
CA GLN A 76 3.21 -2.55 20.72
C GLN A 76 2.91 -2.71 22.22
N ILE A 77 3.94 -2.69 23.07
CA ILE A 77 3.82 -2.87 24.52
C ILE A 77 3.64 -1.52 25.24
N GLN A 78 4.32 -0.47 24.79
CA GLN A 78 4.39 0.85 25.43
C GLN A 78 4.32 2.00 24.40
N PRO A 79 3.16 2.22 23.75
CA PRO A 79 3.03 3.18 22.65
C PRO A 79 3.31 4.62 23.08
N HIS A 80 3.04 4.98 24.34
CA HIS A 80 3.28 6.33 24.88
C HIS A 80 4.75 6.69 25.09
N ARG A 81 5.68 5.73 24.96
CA ARG A 81 7.12 5.94 25.15
C ARG A 81 7.93 5.78 23.85
N ALA A 82 7.27 5.46 22.75
CA ALA A 82 7.92 5.24 21.47
C ALA A 82 8.22 6.55 20.75
N ASP A 83 9.26 6.53 19.91
CA ASP A 83 9.65 7.66 19.09
C ASP A 83 8.68 7.86 17.90
N PRO A 84 8.66 9.05 17.28
CA PRO A 84 7.75 9.36 16.17
C PRO A 84 7.92 8.46 14.94
N VAL A 85 9.13 7.99 14.64
CA VAL A 85 9.42 7.14 13.48
C VAL A 85 8.79 5.76 13.68
N SER A 86 8.95 5.19 14.87
CA SER A 86 8.28 3.94 15.24
C SER A 86 6.75 4.06 15.24
N LYS A 87 6.21 5.26 15.49
CA LYS A 87 4.77 5.53 15.41
C LYS A 87 4.25 5.47 13.96
N GLU A 88 4.98 6.03 13.00
CA GLU A 88 4.60 5.97 11.58
C GLU A 88 4.58 4.54 11.05
N VAL A 89 5.59 3.73 11.38
CA VAL A 89 5.62 2.32 11.00
C VAL A 89 4.53 1.50 11.71
N ALA A 90 4.17 1.86 12.95
CA ALA A 90 3.05 1.24 13.63
C ALA A 90 1.70 1.58 12.97
N HIS A 91 1.49 2.83 12.53
CA HIS A 91 0.31 3.21 11.74
C HIS A 91 0.22 2.42 10.43
N TYR A 92 1.35 2.08 9.80
CA TYR A 92 1.35 1.20 8.64
C TYR A 92 0.78 -0.18 8.97
N ALA A 93 1.30 -0.84 10.01
CA ALA A 93 0.81 -2.16 10.41
C ALA A 93 -0.67 -2.13 10.81
N GLU A 94 -1.12 -1.05 11.47
CA GLU A 94 -2.52 -0.82 11.81
C GLU A 94 -3.39 -0.64 10.57
N GLY A 95 -2.96 0.21 9.62
CA GLY A 95 -3.64 0.46 8.35
C GLY A 95 -3.81 -0.83 7.54
N LEU A 96 -2.75 -1.62 7.42
CA LEU A 96 -2.80 -2.94 6.78
C LEU A 96 -3.83 -3.86 7.44
N GLY A 97 -3.86 -3.89 8.78
CA GLY A 97 -4.83 -4.67 9.55
C GLY A 97 -6.27 -4.22 9.29
N ILE A 98 -6.54 -2.91 9.33
CA ILE A 98 -7.87 -2.34 9.07
C ILE A 98 -8.32 -2.65 7.64
N GLY A 99 -7.47 -2.42 6.64
CA GLY A 99 -7.78 -2.72 5.24
C GLY A 99 -8.10 -4.20 5.05
N PHE A 100 -7.27 -5.09 5.60
CA PHE A 100 -7.49 -6.53 5.54
C PHE A 100 -8.85 -6.93 6.16
N GLN A 101 -9.18 -6.43 7.35
CA GLN A 101 -10.45 -6.77 8.02
C GLN A 101 -11.66 -6.28 7.21
N GLN A 102 -11.59 -5.08 6.64
CA GLN A 102 -12.67 -4.56 5.80
C GLN A 102 -12.85 -5.40 4.53
N VAL A 103 -11.78 -5.71 3.80
CA VAL A 103 -11.86 -6.57 2.60
C VAL A 103 -12.40 -7.97 2.96
N ARG A 104 -11.98 -8.53 4.10
CA ARG A 104 -12.48 -9.84 4.57
C ARG A 104 -13.95 -9.83 4.93
N LYS A 105 -14.45 -8.72 5.48
CA LYS A 105 -15.85 -8.54 5.87
C LYS A 105 -16.75 -8.32 4.66
N ASP A 106 -16.36 -7.41 3.78
CA ASP A 106 -17.21 -6.93 2.69
C ASP A 106 -16.99 -7.70 1.38
N GLY A 107 -15.89 -8.45 1.28
CA GLY A 107 -15.51 -9.23 0.09
C GLY A 107 -14.95 -8.40 -1.06
N LEU A 108 -14.80 -7.08 -0.87
CA LEU A 108 -14.39 -6.11 -1.88
C LEU A 108 -13.32 -5.18 -1.33
N LEU A 109 -12.37 -4.79 -2.19
CA LEU A 109 -11.44 -3.68 -1.95
C LEU A 109 -12.04 -2.42 -2.58
N THR A 110 -12.60 -1.54 -1.75
CA THR A 110 -13.31 -0.33 -2.21
C THR A 110 -12.49 0.93 -2.00
N LEU A 111 -12.90 2.05 -2.60
CA LEU A 111 -12.31 3.35 -2.29
C LEU A 111 -12.45 3.73 -0.82
N ASN A 112 -13.54 3.33 -0.17
CA ASN A 112 -13.71 3.53 1.27
C ASN A 112 -12.64 2.78 2.07
N THR A 113 -12.26 1.58 1.62
CA THR A 113 -11.15 0.84 2.22
C THR A 113 -9.83 1.57 2.05
N ILE A 114 -9.54 2.04 0.84
CA ILE A 114 -8.31 2.79 0.56
C ILE A 114 -8.23 4.07 1.41
N LEU A 115 -9.33 4.83 1.51
CA LEU A 115 -9.41 6.03 2.33
C LEU A 115 -9.28 5.72 3.84
N ALA A 116 -9.85 4.63 4.32
CA ALA A 116 -9.69 4.20 5.71
C ALA A 116 -8.24 3.84 6.04
N VAL A 117 -7.55 3.14 5.14
CA VAL A 117 -6.12 2.83 5.29
C VAL A 117 -5.29 4.12 5.27
N GLN A 118 -5.53 5.00 4.29
CA GLN A 118 -4.82 6.28 4.18
C GLN A 118 -5.00 7.15 5.43
N ALA A 119 -6.20 7.19 6.00
CA ALA A 119 -6.47 7.99 7.18
C ALA A 119 -5.68 7.54 8.42
N VAL A 120 -5.47 6.23 8.54
CA VAL A 120 -4.66 5.63 9.61
C VAL A 120 -3.18 5.95 9.41
N LEU A 121 -2.68 5.77 8.17
CA LEU A 121 -1.30 6.06 7.81
C LEU A 121 -0.92 7.51 8.15
N GLU A 122 -1.73 8.47 7.69
CA GLU A 122 -1.48 9.90 7.87
C GLU A 122 -1.93 10.44 9.23
N GLY A 123 -2.65 9.64 10.02
CA GLY A 123 -3.25 10.06 11.29
C GLY A 123 -4.24 11.22 11.15
N ASN A 124 -4.91 11.34 10.01
CA ASN A 124 -5.88 12.39 9.70
C ASN A 124 -6.93 11.93 8.67
N ASP A 125 -7.94 12.74 8.37
CA ASP A 125 -9.01 12.43 7.42
C ASP A 125 -8.89 13.21 6.10
N ALA A 126 -7.67 13.50 5.64
CA ALA A 126 -7.42 14.32 4.47
C ALA A 126 -8.07 13.77 3.19
N GLY A 127 -8.09 12.44 3.05
CA GLY A 127 -8.60 11.74 1.88
C GLY A 127 -7.79 12.04 0.61
N PHE A 128 -8.46 12.11 -0.54
CA PHE A 128 -7.78 12.49 -1.77
C PHE A 128 -7.28 13.94 -1.74
N ARG A 129 -6.13 14.16 -2.38
CA ARG A 129 -5.51 15.49 -2.50
C ARG A 129 -6.49 16.50 -3.09
N LYS A 130 -6.56 17.68 -2.46
CA LYS A 130 -7.43 18.80 -2.86
C LYS A 130 -6.66 20.01 -3.42
N THR A 131 -5.34 20.05 -3.23
CA THR A 131 -4.50 21.17 -3.63
C THR A 131 -3.64 20.84 -4.86
N PRO A 132 -3.52 21.76 -5.83
CA PRO A 132 -2.65 21.59 -6.99
C PRO A 132 -1.17 21.80 -6.60
N GLY A 133 -0.26 21.49 -7.52
CA GLY A 133 1.17 21.80 -7.40
C GLY A 133 2.04 20.69 -6.81
N THR A 134 1.47 19.54 -6.48
CA THR A 134 2.27 18.33 -6.18
C THR A 134 2.99 17.88 -7.44
N VAL A 135 4.31 17.68 -7.33
CA VAL A 135 5.18 17.28 -8.43
C VAL A 135 6.30 16.41 -7.87
N LEU A 136 6.70 15.38 -8.61
CA LEU A 136 7.93 14.65 -8.35
C LEU A 136 9.07 15.39 -9.05
N LYS A 137 10.04 15.85 -8.26
CA LYS A 137 11.21 16.58 -8.77
C LYS A 137 12.48 15.81 -8.49
N ASN A 138 13.43 15.92 -9.41
CA ASN A 138 14.81 15.52 -9.14
C ASN A 138 15.45 16.58 -8.24
N GLU A 139 15.78 16.23 -7.00
CA GLU A 139 16.33 17.17 -6.02
C GLU A 139 17.67 17.78 -6.44
N ARG A 140 18.46 17.09 -7.27
CA ARG A 140 19.80 17.55 -7.70
C ARG A 140 19.72 18.53 -8.86
N THR A 141 18.75 18.37 -9.76
CA THR A 141 18.65 19.19 -10.99
C THR A 141 17.49 20.19 -10.95
N GLY A 142 16.53 20.00 -10.04
CA GLY A 142 15.29 20.79 -9.97
C GLY A 142 14.28 20.43 -11.06
N GLU A 143 14.58 19.47 -11.94
CA GLU A 143 13.72 19.05 -13.03
C GLU A 143 12.47 18.34 -12.50
N VAL A 144 11.30 18.69 -13.04
CA VAL A 144 10.05 17.96 -12.77
C VAL A 144 10.07 16.65 -13.56
N VAL A 145 10.13 15.54 -12.83
CA VAL A 145 10.17 14.17 -13.39
C VAL A 145 8.75 13.69 -13.71
N PHE A 146 7.79 14.03 -12.85
CA PHE A 146 6.40 13.64 -13.01
C PHE A 146 5.46 14.64 -12.34
N GLU A 147 4.34 14.92 -13.00
CA GLU A 147 3.25 15.70 -12.45
C GLU A 147 2.00 14.79 -12.39
N PRO A 148 1.49 14.47 -11.18
CA PRO A 148 0.27 13.68 -11.02
C PRO A 148 -0.96 14.43 -11.56
N PRO A 149 -2.09 13.71 -11.77
CA PRO A 149 -3.35 14.32 -12.18
C PRO A 149 -3.76 15.50 -11.29
N SER A 150 -4.51 16.45 -11.83
CA SER A 150 -5.03 17.55 -11.00
C SER A 150 -5.98 17.00 -9.93
N PRO A 151 -6.11 17.65 -8.76
CA PRO A 151 -7.00 17.22 -7.68
C PRO A 151 -8.42 16.89 -8.14
N GLU A 152 -8.94 17.64 -9.10
CA GLU A 152 -10.29 17.51 -9.65
C GLU A 152 -10.48 16.20 -10.44
N GLN A 153 -9.40 15.66 -11.01
CA GLN A 153 -9.42 14.41 -11.79
C GLN A 153 -9.28 13.16 -10.92
N VAL A 154 -8.70 13.29 -9.73
CA VAL A 154 -8.38 12.14 -8.85
C VAL A 154 -9.61 11.29 -8.53
N PRO A 155 -10.78 11.84 -8.16
CA PRO A 155 -11.94 11.01 -7.82
C PRO A 155 -12.41 10.11 -8.97
N GLU A 156 -12.44 10.64 -10.20
CA GLU A 156 -12.87 9.86 -11.37
C GLU A 156 -11.87 8.77 -11.73
N LEU A 157 -10.57 9.06 -11.65
CA LEU A 157 -9.50 8.08 -11.89
C LEU A 157 -9.49 6.97 -10.83
N MET A 158 -9.68 7.32 -9.56
CA MET A 158 -9.79 6.34 -8.48
C MET A 158 -11.05 5.49 -8.63
N ALA A 159 -12.17 6.06 -9.06
CA ALA A 159 -13.37 5.28 -9.37
C ALA A 159 -13.17 4.33 -10.56
N ALA A 160 -12.37 4.73 -11.55
CA ALA A 160 -11.98 3.84 -12.64
C ALA A 160 -11.08 2.68 -12.15
N LEU A 161 -10.16 2.96 -11.22
CA LEU A 161 -9.34 1.94 -10.56
C LEU A 161 -10.21 0.93 -9.79
N GLU A 162 -11.14 1.40 -8.97
CA GLU A 162 -12.05 0.53 -8.22
C GLU A 162 -12.86 -0.38 -9.15
N ARG A 163 -13.39 0.16 -10.25
CA ARG A 163 -14.10 -0.63 -11.28
C ARG A 163 -13.21 -1.62 -12.04
N PHE A 164 -11.90 -1.41 -12.08
CA PHE A 164 -10.98 -2.34 -12.73
C PHE A 164 -10.57 -3.49 -11.81
N ILE A 165 -10.57 -3.27 -10.50
CA ILE A 165 -10.24 -4.29 -9.50
C ILE A 165 -11.31 -5.41 -9.43
N HIS A 166 -12.57 -5.07 -9.73
CA HIS A 166 -13.75 -5.96 -9.61
C HIS A 166 -14.38 -6.26 -10.96
#